data_AF-A0A2T6FY32-F1
#
_entry.id   AF-A0A2T6FY32-F1
#
_cell.length_a   1.000
_cell.length_b   1.000
_cell.length_c   1.000
_cell.angle_alpha   90.00
_cell.angle_beta   90.00
_cell.angle_gamma   90.00
#
_symmetry.space_group_name_H-M   'P 1'
#
loop_
_entity.id
_entity.type
_entity.pdbx_description
1 polymer ?
#
loop_
_entity_poly.entity_id
_entity_poly.type
_entity_poly.pdbx_seq_one_letter_code
_entity_poly.pdbx_strand_id
1 'polypeptide(L)' 'MWKMLLVLLVAAAIVAIEWRSLMERKQKRELWTFFLLCLVGTSLGVAKALQLNIPNPLDWITALYKPLSNLIYGGSA' A
#
# COMPACT_ATOMS: atom_id res chain seq x y z
N MET A 1 17.47 -7.33 11.84
CA MET A 1 16.32 -8.22 12.11
C MET A 1 15.34 -7.68 13.17
N TRP A 2 15.75 -6.79 14.08
CA TRP A 2 14.88 -6.19 15.12
C TRP A 2 13.72 -5.31 14.60
N LYS A 3 13.94 -4.58 13.50
CA LYS A 3 12.96 -3.64 12.94
C LYS A 3 11.67 -4.32 12.47
N MET A 4 11.78 -5.53 11.92
CA MET A 4 10.62 -6.34 11.52
C MET A 4 9.75 -6.70 12.73
N LEU A 5 10.39 -7.12 13.83
CA LEU A 5 9.70 -7.51 15.06
C LEU A 5 8.96 -6.32 15.68
N LEU A 6 9.59 -5.14 15.67
CA LEU A 6 9.00 -3.91 16.18
C LEU A 6 7.78 -3.47 15.35
N VAL A 7 7.87 -3.54 14.03
CA VAL A 7 6.74 -3.23 13.13
C VAL A 7 5.59 -4.22 13.35
N LEU A 8 5.89 -5.51 13.50
CA LEU A 8 4.87 -6.54 13.74
C LEU A 8 4.15 -6.32 15.08
N LEU A 9 4.90 -5.93 16.11
CA LEU A 9 4.38 -5.71 17.47
C LEU A 9 3.50 -4.47 17.52
N VAL A 10 3.91 -3.38 16.86
CA VAL A 10 3.09 -2.16 16.72
C VAL A 10 1.81 -2.44 15.93
N ALA A 11 1.91 -3.19 14.83
CA ALA A 11 0.73 -3.56 14.04
C ALA A 11 -0.24 -4.42 14.86
N ALA A 12 0.25 -5.42 15.60
CA ALA A 12 -0.58 -6.26 16.47
C ALA A 12 -1.27 -5.43 17.58
N ALA A 13 -0.58 -4.46 18.17
CA ALA A 13 -1.15 -3.55 19.16
C ALA A 13 -2.28 -2.69 18.58
N ILE A 14 -2.08 -2.14 17.37
CA ILE A 14 -3.10 -1.34 16.68
C ILE A 14 -4.33 -2.20 16.38
N VAL A 15 -4.13 -3.41 15.85
CA VAL A 15 -5.23 -4.35 15.56
C VAL A 15 -5.99 -4.72 16.83
N ALA A 16 -5.31 -4.97 17.94
CA ALA A 16 -5.95 -5.32 19.21
C ALA A 16 -6.80 -4.16 19.78
N ILE A 17 -6.30 -2.92 19.68
CA ILE A 17 -7.02 -1.72 20.13
C ILE A 17 -8.25 -1.49 19.24
N GLU A 18 -8.07 -1.53 17.92
CA GLU A 18 -9.18 -1.35 16.98
C GLU A 18 -10.23 -2.46 17.12
N TRP A 19 -9.82 -3.72 17.19
CA TRP A 19 -10.73 -4.85 17.34
C TRP A 19 -11.60 -4.75 18.60
N ARG A 20 -11.00 -4.38 19.73
CA ARG A 20 -11.75 -4.18 20.99
C ARG A 20 -12.72 -3.00 20.89
N SER A 21 -12.26 -1.86 20.36
CA SER A 21 -13.10 -0.67 20.16
C SER A 21 -14.29 -0.95 19.22
N LEU A 22 -14.06 -1.69 18.13
CA LEU A 22 -15.05 -2.03 17.12
C LEU A 22 -16.13 -3.00 17.64
N MET A 23 -15.71 -3.97 18.46
CA MET A 23 -16.62 -4.98 19.02
C MET A 23 -17.49 -4.39 20.14
N GLU A 24 -16.95 -3.46 20.94
CA GLU A 24 -17.70 -2.73 21.97
C GLU A 24 -18.73 -1.76 21.35
N ARG A 25 -18.44 -1.17 20.17
CA ARG A 25 -19.32 -0.16 19.54
C ARG A 25 -20.37 -0.72 18.59
N LYS A 26 -20.39 -2.03 18.27
CA LYS A 26 -21.28 -2.65 17.24
C LYS A 26 -21.29 -1.90 15.90
N GLN A 27 -20.26 -1.10 15.61
CA GLN A 27 -20.22 -0.22 14.45
C GLN A 27 -19.72 -1.00 13.23
N LYS A 28 -20.66 -1.70 12.58
CA LYS A 28 -20.42 -2.46 11.35
C LYS A 28 -19.80 -1.61 10.22
N ARG A 29 -20.03 -0.29 10.19
CA ARG A 29 -19.44 0.64 9.20
C ARG A 29 -17.95 0.84 9.43
N GLU A 30 -17.51 1.06 10.66
CA GLU A 30 -16.07 1.22 10.95
C GLU A 30 -15.32 -0.09 10.73
N LEU A 31 -15.93 -1.22 11.09
CA LEU A 31 -15.34 -2.54 10.84
C LEU A 31 -15.13 -2.77 9.34
N TRP A 32 -16.07 -2.31 8.51
CA TRP A 32 -15.95 -2.35 7.06
C TRP A 32 -14.81 -1.48 6.56
N THR A 33 -14.68 -0.24 7.03
CA THR A 33 -13.57 0.66 6.66
C THR A 33 -12.22 0.08 7.07
N PHE A 34 -12.09 -0.43 8.29
CA PHE A 34 -10.88 -1.11 8.77
C PHE A 34 -10.55 -2.32 7.89
N PHE A 35 -11.53 -3.17 7.61
CA PHE A 35 -11.32 -4.35 6.77
C PHE A 35 -10.87 -3.97 5.36
N LEU A 36 -11.47 -2.94 4.77
CA LEU A 36 -11.10 -2.44 3.44
C LEU A 36 -9.67 -1.87 3.44
N LEU A 37 -9.33 -1.06 4.44
CA LEU A 37 -8.00 -0.48 4.58
C LEU A 37 -6.94 -1.55 4.84
N CYS A 38 -7.27 -2.54 5.68
CA CYS A 38 -6.39 -3.66 5.99
C CYS A 38 -6.21 -4.56 4.77
N LEU A 39 -7.26 -4.86 4.02
CA LEU A 39 -7.18 -5.65 2.79
C LEU A 39 -6.31 -4.95 1.74
N VAL A 40 -6.45 -3.63 1.59
CA VAL A 40 -5.57 -2.82 0.73
C VAL A 40 -4.12 -2.89 1.22
N GLY A 41 -3.86 -2.64 2.51
CA GLY A 41 -2.51 -2.69 3.08
C GLY A 41 -1.86 -4.07 2.96
N THR A 42 -2.60 -5.13 3.22
CA THR A 42 -2.15 -6.51 3.08
C THR A 42 -1.90 -6.86 1.63
N SER A 43 -2.79 -6.50 0.69
CA SER A 43 -2.57 -6.74 -0.74
C SER A 43 -1.33 -6.03 -1.27
N LEU A 44 -1.08 -4.79 -0.85
CA LEU A 44 0.14 -4.03 -1.18
C LEU A 44 1.39 -4.66 -0.56
N GLY A 45 1.30 -5.09 0.70
CA GLY A 45 2.38 -5.78 1.40
C GLY A 45 2.72 -7.13 0.74
N VAL A 46 1.71 -7.89 0.36
CA VAL A 46 1.83 -9.17 -0.37
C VAL A 46 2.40 -8.93 -1.77
N ALA A 47 1.94 -7.92 -2.51
CA ALA A 47 2.51 -7.56 -3.81
C ALA A 47 4.00 -7.19 -3.70
N LYS A 48 4.37 -6.46 -2.65
CA LYS A 48 5.77 -6.13 -2.35
C LYS A 48 6.59 -7.36 -1.94
N ALA A 49 6.01 -8.25 -1.15
CA ALA A 49 6.67 -9.46 -0.64
C ALA A 49 6.84 -10.55 -1.72
N LEU A 50 5.90 -10.66 -2.66
CA LEU A 50 6.01 -11.56 -3.80
C LEU A 50 7.17 -11.19 -4.74
N GLN A 51 7.85 -10.06 -4.53
CA GLN A 51 8.76 -9.48 -5.52
C GLN A 51 8.14 -9.52 -6.91
N LEU A 52 6.80 -9.34 -6.99
CA LEU A 52 6.23 -8.83 -8.22
C LEU A 52 7.09 -7.62 -8.50
N ASN A 53 7.71 -7.62 -9.67
CA ASN A 53 8.67 -6.63 -10.10
C ASN A 53 7.88 -5.33 -10.26
N ILE A 54 7.51 -4.73 -9.12
CA ILE A 54 6.76 -3.50 -9.00
C ILE A 54 7.71 -2.55 -9.68
N PRO A 55 7.39 -2.13 -10.93
CA PRO A 55 8.23 -1.19 -11.62
C PRO A 55 8.36 -0.04 -10.65
N ASN A 56 9.59 0.42 -10.45
CA ASN A 56 9.87 1.50 -9.51
C ASN A 56 8.80 2.58 -9.74
N PRO A 57 8.24 3.24 -8.71
CA PRO A 57 7.33 4.37 -8.96
C PRO A 57 7.89 5.36 -9.99
N LEU A 58 9.23 5.47 -10.04
CA LEU A 58 9.96 6.17 -11.10
C LEU A 58 9.79 5.58 -12.50
N ASP A 59 9.71 4.26 -12.69
CA ASP A 59 9.40 3.62 -13.98
C ASP A 59 7.98 3.93 -14.45
N TRP A 60 7.01 4.01 -13.53
CA TRP A 60 5.63 4.42 -13.88
C TRP A 60 5.59 5.90 -14.31
N ILE A 61 6.28 6.76 -13.56
CA ILE A 61 6.46 8.17 -13.92
C ILE A 61 7.18 8.28 -15.27
N THR A 62 8.21 7.46 -15.50
CA THR A 62 8.98 7.45 -16.75
C THR A 62 8.14 6.95 -17.92
N ALA A 63 7.28 5.95 -17.74
CA ALA A 63 6.36 5.48 -18.77
C ALA A 63 5.30 6.54 -19.14
N LEU A 64 4.83 7.30 -18.15
CA LEU A 64 3.91 8.42 -18.37
C LEU A 64 4.58 9.61 -19.06
N TYR A 65 5.84 9.90 -18.72
CA TYR A 65 6.63 10.99 -19.31
C TYR A 65 7.26 10.64 -20.66
N LYS A 66 7.45 9.36 -20.99
CA LYS A 66 8.00 8.89 -22.27
C LYS A 66 7.29 9.46 -23.50
N PRO A 67 5.95 9.43 -23.61
CA PRO A 67 5.26 10.00 -24.76
C PRO A 67 5.41 11.53 -24.86
N LEU A 68 5.48 12.23 -23.73
CA LEU A 68 5.73 13.68 -23.69
C LEU A 68 7.16 14.02 -24.14
N SER A 69 8.13 13.24 -23.68
CA SER A 69 9.54 13.36 -24.10
C SER A 69 9.68 13.12 -25.60
N ASN A 70 9.05 12.08 -26.15
CA ASN A 70 9.05 11.83 -27.59
C ASN A 70 8.32 12.92 -28.38
N LEU A 71 7.31 13.59 -27.82
CA LEU A 71 6.64 14.69 -28.50
C LEU A 71 7.51 15.97 -28.53
N ILE A 72 8.26 16.21 -27.47
CA ILE A 72 9.15 17.38 -27.34
C ILE A 72 10.47 17.19 -28.10
N TYR A 73 11.05 15.97 -28.08
CA TYR A 73 12.35 15.66 -28.69
C TYR A 73 12.25 14.90 -30.03
N GLY A 74 11.09 14.32 -30.37
CA GLY A 74 10.87 13.59 -31.63
C GLY A 74 10.40 14.46 -32.81
N GLY A 75 10.35 15.78 -32.64
CA GLY A 75 10.04 16.75 -33.70
C GLY A 75 11.26 17.25 -34.49
N SER A 76 12.45 16.70 -34.23
CA SER A 76 13.69 17.07 -34.93
C SER A 76 14.35 15.84 -35.55
N ALA A 77 13.74 15.32 -36.62
CA ALA A 77 14.40 14.51 -37.65
C ALA A 77 13.95 15.02 -39.01
#